data_AF-A0A929F9U1-F1
#
_entry.id   AF-A0A929F9U1-F1
#
_cell.length_a   1.000
_cell.length_b   1.000
_cell.length_c   1.000
_cell.angle_alpha   90.00
_cell.angle_beta   90.00
_cell.angle_gamma   90.00
#
_symmetry.space_group_name_H-M   'P 1'
#
loop_
_entity.id
_entity.type
_entity.pdbx_description
1 polymer ?
#
loop_
_entity_poly.entity_id
_entity_poly.type
_entity_poly.pdbx_seq_one_letter_code
_entity_poly.pdbx_strand_id
1 'polypeptide(L)'
;MTTKKIKKSLSSIYKIDALVTNVTKWTCFVLLILLVVNITVAISFRYIFYISFSFSEKLSIYLMIWFTFLGASLCIKYRRHISVDIFVNTLPPKIQWIINVLGQVVVTTFLVLMIYYSMVYVTQQRAVEPMVFYIKKAYFSSVLPFSLFLMLYQLNVDHLKRLIDKNRGDPKTEND
;
A
#
# COMPACT_ATOMS: atom_id res chain seq x y z
N MET A 1 -20.47 -29.58 -12.30
CA MET A 1 -21.10 -28.34 -11.80
C MET A 1 -20.14 -27.46 -10.97
N THR A 2 -19.11 -28.04 -10.36
CA THR A 2 -18.07 -27.37 -9.54
C THR A 2 -17.10 -26.47 -10.32
N THR A 3 -16.73 -26.83 -11.55
CA THR A 3 -15.76 -26.07 -12.39
C THR A 3 -16.24 -24.67 -12.82
N LYS A 4 -17.54 -24.50 -13.12
CA LYS A 4 -18.13 -23.19 -13.49
C LYS A 4 -18.16 -22.21 -12.31
N LYS A 5 -18.43 -22.70 -11.10
CA LYS A 5 -18.52 -21.89 -9.86
C LYS A 5 -17.12 -21.36 -9.47
N ILE A 6 -16.10 -22.21 -9.60
CA ILE A 6 -14.69 -21.84 -9.37
C ILE A 6 -14.23 -20.77 -10.38
N LYS A 7 -14.51 -20.95 -11.68
CA LYS A 7 -14.12 -19.97 -12.72
C LYS A 7 -14.82 -18.61 -12.56
N LYS A 8 -16.08 -18.61 -12.11
CA LYS A 8 -16.84 -17.38 -11.81
C LYS A 8 -16.26 -16.65 -10.59
N SER A 9 -15.99 -17.37 -9.50
CA SER A 9 -15.40 -16.80 -8.28
C SER A 9 -14.01 -16.20 -8.54
N LEU A 10 -13.21 -16.87 -9.37
CA LEU A 10 -11.91 -16.37 -9.82
C LEU A 10 -12.03 -15.04 -10.56
N SER A 11 -12.90 -14.97 -11.57
CA SER A 11 -13.09 -13.73 -12.33
C SER A 11 -13.53 -12.55 -11.45
N SER A 12 -14.28 -12.82 -10.38
CA SER A 12 -14.66 -11.81 -9.39
C SER A 12 -13.47 -11.32 -8.56
N ILE A 13 -12.56 -12.21 -8.14
CA ILE A 13 -11.35 -11.84 -7.36
C ILE A 13 -10.44 -10.92 -8.19
N TYR A 14 -10.19 -11.25 -9.47
CA TYR A 14 -9.37 -10.40 -10.33
C TYR A 14 -10.01 -9.03 -10.60
N LYS A 15 -11.34 -8.97 -10.76
CA LYS A 15 -12.06 -7.70 -10.93
C LYS A 15 -12.01 -6.82 -9.69
N ILE A 16 -12.22 -7.40 -8.50
CA ILE A 16 -12.18 -6.67 -7.23
C ILE A 16 -10.79 -6.10 -6.98
N ASP A 17 -9.75 -6.91 -7.17
CA ASP A 17 -8.37 -6.45 -7.00
C ASP A 17 -8.00 -5.33 -7.99
N ALA A 18 -8.40 -5.48 -9.26
CA ALA A 18 -8.20 -4.44 -10.26
C ALA A 18 -8.91 -3.13 -9.87
N LEU A 19 -10.14 -3.22 -9.36
CA LEU A 19 -10.90 -2.07 -8.87
C LEU A 19 -10.21 -1.40 -7.69
N VAL A 20 -9.85 -2.16 -6.64
CA VAL A 20 -9.14 -1.64 -5.45
C VAL A 20 -7.86 -0.91 -5.85
N THR A 21 -7.12 -1.47 -6.81
CA THR A 21 -5.86 -0.89 -7.27
C THR A 21 -6.06 0.36 -8.10
N ASN A 22 -7.06 0.37 -8.98
CA ASN A 22 -7.37 1.55 -9.77
C ASN A 22 -7.84 2.69 -8.87
N VAL A 23 -8.69 2.42 -7.88
CA VAL A 23 -9.08 3.41 -6.87
C VAL A 23 -7.87 3.94 -6.13
N THR A 24 -6.99 3.06 -5.62
CA THR A 24 -5.77 3.46 -4.90
C THR A 24 -4.85 4.33 -5.77
N LYS A 25 -4.68 3.99 -7.06
CA LYS A 25 -3.91 4.81 -8.01
C LYS A 25 -4.50 6.20 -8.20
N TRP A 26 -5.81 6.28 -8.43
CA TRP A 26 -6.51 7.54 -8.60
C TRP A 26 -6.39 8.40 -7.34
N THR A 27 -6.55 7.80 -6.15
CA THR A 27 -6.34 8.50 -4.87
C THR A 27 -4.91 9.04 -4.74
N CYS A 28 -3.89 8.23 -5.03
CA CYS A 28 -2.49 8.68 -5.02
C CYS A 28 -2.23 9.82 -6.01
N PHE A 29 -2.81 9.74 -7.21
CA PHE A 29 -2.65 10.76 -8.24
C PHE A 29 -3.24 12.11 -7.79
N VAL A 30 -4.46 12.09 -7.23
CA VAL A 30 -5.10 13.29 -6.69
C VAL A 30 -4.30 13.87 -5.52
N LEU A 31 -3.85 13.03 -4.58
CA LEU A 31 -3.03 13.46 -3.44
C LEU A 31 -1.72 14.12 -3.89
N LEU A 32 -1.07 13.56 -4.91
CA LEU A 32 0.16 14.10 -5.46
C LEU A 32 -0.08 15.48 -6.10
N ILE A 33 -1.13 15.64 -6.90
CA ILE A 33 -1.48 16.93 -7.49
C ILE A 33 -1.74 17.97 -6.39
N LEU A 34 -2.53 17.62 -5.38
CA LEU A 34 -2.82 18.51 -4.26
C LEU A 34 -1.54 18.93 -3.52
N LEU A 35 -0.61 18.00 -3.30
CA LEU A 35 0.66 18.28 -2.66
C LEU A 35 1.52 19.25 -3.49
N VAL A 36 1.64 19.00 -4.80
CA VAL A 36 2.42 19.85 -5.71
C VAL A 36 1.82 21.25 -5.80
N VAL A 37 0.50 21.35 -5.94
CA VAL A 37 -0.21 22.64 -5.99
C VAL A 37 -0.04 23.38 -4.67
N ASN A 38 -0.22 22.72 -3.53
CA ASN A 38 -0.08 23.34 -2.22
C ASN A 38 1.34 23.92 -2.01
N ILE A 39 2.38 23.13 -2.31
CA ILE A 39 3.77 23.58 -2.17
C ILE A 39 4.08 24.73 -3.15
N THR A 40 3.63 24.62 -4.41
CA THR A 40 3.81 25.68 -5.41
C THR A 40 3.19 26.98 -4.94
N VAL A 41 1.94 26.96 -4.48
CA VAL A 41 1.24 28.13 -3.94
C VAL A 41 1.99 28.68 -2.71
N ALA A 42 2.38 27.83 -1.76
CA ALA A 42 3.09 28.27 -0.55
C ALA A 42 4.39 29.01 -0.87
N ILE A 43 5.17 28.46 -1.81
CA ILE A 43 6.43 29.03 -2.27
C ILE A 43 6.16 30.34 -3.01
N SER A 44 5.22 30.37 -3.97
CA SER A 44 4.86 31.60 -4.69
C SER A 44 4.44 32.72 -3.74
N PHE A 45 3.60 32.44 -2.74
CA PHE A 45 3.18 33.44 -1.76
C PHE A 45 4.35 33.95 -0.90
N ARG A 46 5.25 33.06 -0.50
CA ARG A 46 6.42 33.42 0.31
C ARG A 46 7.41 34.33 -0.43
N TYR A 47 7.64 34.08 -1.71
CA TYR A 47 8.62 34.83 -2.50
C TYR A 47 8.04 36.07 -3.19
N ILE A 48 6.77 36.05 -3.59
CA ILE A 48 6.13 37.18 -4.30
C ILE A 48 5.51 38.17 -3.30
N PHE A 49 4.79 37.66 -2.29
CA PHE A 49 4.01 38.49 -1.37
C PHE A 49 4.67 38.66 0.00
N TYR A 50 5.80 37.99 0.27
CA TYR A 50 6.50 37.96 1.57
C TYR A 50 5.61 37.52 2.75
N ILE A 51 4.47 36.88 2.47
CA ILE A 51 3.53 36.36 3.46
C ILE A 51 3.75 34.85 3.58
N SER A 52 3.96 34.37 4.80
CA SER A 52 4.14 32.94 5.07
C SER A 52 2.87 32.31 5.61
N PHE A 53 2.31 31.34 4.88
CA PHE A 53 1.09 30.63 5.28
C PHE A 53 1.44 29.41 6.14
N SER A 54 1.45 29.55 7.47
CA SER A 54 1.80 28.47 8.41
C SER A 54 0.89 27.24 8.32
N PHE A 55 -0.31 27.38 7.75
CA PHE A 55 -1.18 26.23 7.46
C PHE A 55 -0.65 25.37 6.32
N SER A 56 -0.13 25.98 5.25
CA SER A 56 0.27 25.22 4.05
C SER A 56 1.39 24.22 4.35
N GLU A 57 2.30 24.56 5.27
CA GLU A 57 3.36 23.67 5.73
C GLU A 57 2.79 22.40 6.40
N LYS A 58 1.81 22.55 7.29
CA LYS A 58 1.16 21.42 7.96
C LYS A 58 0.32 20.59 6.99
N LEU A 59 -0.36 21.23 6.04
CA LEU A 59 -1.13 20.55 5.01
C LEU A 59 -0.24 19.69 4.10
N SER A 60 0.92 20.20 3.69
CA SER A 60 1.89 19.45 2.88
C SER A 60 2.35 18.17 3.58
N ILE A 61 2.69 18.26 4.86
CA ILE A 61 3.12 17.09 5.65
C ILE A 61 1.99 16.05 5.69
N TYR A 62 0.74 16.47 5.88
CA TYR A 62 -0.39 15.55 5.89
C TYR A 62 -0.65 14.89 4.53
N LEU A 63 -0.68 15.67 3.45
CA LEU A 63 -0.82 15.15 2.09
C LEU A 63 0.31 14.17 1.75
N MET A 64 1.54 14.49 2.17
CA MET A 64 2.72 13.65 1.96
C MET A 64 2.58 12.31 2.69
N ILE A 65 2.20 12.31 3.97
CA ILE A 65 1.99 11.08 4.74
C ILE A 65 0.96 10.19 4.04
N TRP A 66 -0.18 10.75 3.65
CA TRP A 66 -1.22 10.00 2.94
C TRP A 66 -0.72 9.42 1.61
N PHE A 67 -0.02 10.23 0.83
CA PHE A 67 0.57 9.81 -0.44
C PHE A 67 1.64 8.71 -0.25
N THR A 68 2.55 8.86 0.70
CA THR A 68 3.64 7.91 0.93
C THR A 68 3.12 6.55 1.34
N PHE A 69 2.17 6.48 2.28
CA PHE A 69 1.63 5.20 2.73
C PHE A 69 0.76 4.52 1.65
N LEU A 70 -0.16 5.25 1.02
CA LEU A 70 -0.95 4.69 -0.09
C LEU A 70 -0.05 4.30 -1.28
N GLY A 71 0.96 5.10 -1.60
CA GLY A 71 1.95 4.81 -2.63
C GLY A 71 2.78 3.56 -2.32
N ALA A 72 3.19 3.39 -1.06
CA ALA A 72 3.87 2.18 -0.61
C ALA A 72 2.99 0.92 -0.79
N SER A 73 1.67 1.03 -0.58
CA SER A 73 0.78 -0.11 -0.83
C SER A 73 0.77 -0.52 -2.30
N LEU A 74 0.76 0.47 -3.18
CA LEU A 74 0.86 0.25 -4.62
C LEU A 74 2.21 -0.41 -5.00
N CYS A 75 3.32 0.01 -4.39
CA CYS A 75 4.64 -0.59 -4.62
C CYS A 75 4.71 -2.08 -4.26
N ILE A 76 4.01 -2.51 -3.20
CA ILE A 76 3.92 -3.93 -2.82
C ILE A 76 3.22 -4.73 -3.92
N LYS A 77 2.12 -4.19 -4.47
CA LYS A 77 1.40 -4.84 -5.58
C LYS A 77 2.26 -4.97 -6.84
N TYR A 78 3.04 -3.93 -7.15
CA TYR A 78 3.97 -3.94 -8.28
C TYR A 78 5.25 -4.76 -8.04
N ARG A 79 5.35 -5.44 -6.90
CA ARG A 79 6.44 -6.35 -6.54
C ARG A 79 7.82 -5.79 -6.81
N ARG A 80 8.14 -4.60 -6.29
CA ARG A 80 9.53 -4.11 -6.37
C ARG A 80 10.57 -4.95 -5.59
N HIS A 81 10.16 -6.04 -4.94
CA HIS A 81 11.05 -7.07 -4.38
C HIS A 81 11.62 -8.06 -5.41
N ILE A 82 11.58 -7.73 -6.72
CA ILE A 82 12.17 -8.50 -7.83
C ILE A 82 13.62 -8.96 -7.55
N SER A 83 14.42 -8.17 -6.83
CA SER A 83 15.80 -8.53 -6.51
C SER A 83 15.94 -9.82 -5.71
N VAL A 84 14.97 -10.15 -4.84
CA VAL A 84 14.98 -11.41 -4.08
C VAL A 84 14.51 -12.56 -4.95
N ASP A 85 13.53 -12.32 -5.83
CA ASP A 85 12.97 -13.34 -6.72
C ASP A 85 14.04 -13.89 -7.70
N ILE A 86 14.95 -13.05 -8.23
CA ILE A 86 16.00 -13.49 -9.19
C ILE A 86 16.96 -14.51 -8.54
N PHE A 87 17.41 -14.24 -7.31
CA PHE A 87 18.31 -15.14 -6.59
C PHE A 87 17.61 -16.45 -6.21
N VAL A 88 16.32 -16.37 -5.88
CA VAL A 88 15.51 -17.52 -5.48
C VAL A 88 15.15 -18.41 -6.68
N ASN A 89 15.04 -17.84 -7.89
CA ASN A 89 14.79 -18.59 -9.14
C ASN A 89 15.99 -19.43 -9.60
N THR A 90 17.21 -19.15 -9.13
CA THR A 90 18.39 -19.97 -9.45
C THR A 90 18.47 -21.26 -8.61
N LEU A 91 17.61 -21.41 -7.60
CA LEU A 91 17.61 -22.55 -6.68
C LEU A 91 16.66 -23.67 -7.15
N PRO A 92 16.88 -24.92 -6.73
CA PRO A 92 15.99 -26.03 -7.07
C PRO A 92 14.55 -25.80 -6.56
N PRO A 93 13.53 -26.33 -7.26
CA PRO A 93 12.12 -25.95 -7.11
C PRO A 93 11.53 -26.18 -5.71
N LYS A 94 12.08 -27.15 -4.95
CA LYS A 94 11.68 -27.42 -3.56
C LYS A 94 12.14 -26.30 -2.62
N ILE A 95 13.36 -25.81 -2.78
CA ILE A 95 13.95 -24.75 -1.94
C ILE A 95 13.29 -23.41 -2.29
N GLN A 96 13.05 -23.15 -3.58
CA GLN A 96 12.34 -21.97 -4.06
C GLN A 96 10.95 -21.84 -3.40
N TRP A 97 10.21 -22.94 -3.28
CA TRP A 97 8.90 -22.93 -2.61
C TRP A 97 9.01 -22.62 -1.12
N ILE A 98 9.97 -23.24 -0.41
CA ILE A 98 10.18 -23.00 1.02
C ILE A 98 10.54 -21.52 1.28
N ILE A 99 11.48 -20.97 0.51
CA ILE A 99 11.91 -19.56 0.67
C ILE A 99 10.75 -18.60 0.39
N ASN A 100 9.95 -18.86 -0.65
CA ASN A 100 8.79 -18.02 -0.96
C ASN A 100 7.73 -18.04 0.14
N VAL A 101 7.41 -19.22 0.69
CA VAL A 101 6.47 -19.36 1.80
C VAL A 101 7.00 -18.66 3.05
N LEU A 102 8.28 -18.88 3.38
CA LEU A 102 8.91 -18.29 4.56
C LEU A 102 8.99 -16.76 4.46
N GLY A 103 9.41 -16.24 3.30
CA GLY A 103 9.44 -14.80 3.03
C GLY A 103 8.06 -14.16 3.16
N GLN A 104 7.01 -14.84 2.69
CA GLN A 104 5.66 -14.34 2.86
C GLN A 104 5.19 -14.36 4.32
N VAL A 105 5.49 -15.40 5.08
CA VAL A 105 5.17 -15.46 6.52
C VAL A 105 5.87 -14.32 7.26
N VAL A 106 7.13 -14.05 6.94
CA VAL A 106 7.90 -12.93 7.53
C VAL A 106 7.25 -11.59 7.21
N VAL A 107 6.95 -11.30 5.93
CA VAL A 107 6.32 -10.03 5.53
C VAL A 107 4.93 -9.88 6.15
N THR A 108 4.15 -10.96 6.19
CA THR A 108 2.81 -10.96 6.81
C THR A 108 2.89 -10.67 8.30
N THR A 109 3.81 -11.33 9.01
CA THR A 109 4.04 -11.12 10.45
C THR A 109 4.48 -9.68 10.72
N PHE A 110 5.41 -9.16 9.93
CA PHE A 110 5.87 -7.78 10.02
C PHE A 110 4.72 -6.78 9.82
N LEU A 111 3.87 -6.99 8.81
CA LEU A 111 2.70 -6.14 8.56
C LEU A 111 1.71 -6.18 9.73
N VAL A 112 1.43 -7.36 10.30
CA VAL A 112 0.53 -7.49 11.46
C VAL A 112 1.07 -6.75 12.68
N LEU A 113 2.37 -6.89 12.96
CA LEU A 113 3.03 -6.13 14.05
C LEU A 113 2.95 -4.62 13.80
N MET A 114 3.21 -4.18 12.58
CA MET A 114 3.10 -2.76 12.21
C MET A 114 1.68 -2.23 12.37
N ILE A 115 0.64 -3.01 12.05
CA ILE A 115 -0.76 -2.62 12.30
C ILE A 115 -1.02 -2.44 13.80
N TYR A 116 -0.52 -3.35 14.63
CA TYR A 116 -0.67 -3.23 16.08
C TYR A 116 -0.02 -1.96 16.63
N TYR A 117 1.26 -1.72 16.31
CA TYR A 117 1.96 -0.51 16.75
C TYR A 117 1.34 0.77 16.21
N SER A 118 0.85 0.72 14.97
CA SER A 118 0.13 1.83 14.34
C SER A 118 -1.16 2.19 15.08
N MET A 119 -1.93 1.19 15.52
CA MET A 119 -3.14 1.41 16.33
C MET A 119 -2.81 2.02 17.70
N VAL A 120 -1.77 1.53 18.37
CA VAL A 120 -1.28 2.11 19.63
C VAL A 120 -0.87 3.57 19.41
N TYR A 121 -0.14 3.87 18.33
CA TYR A 121 0.29 5.22 17.98
C TYR A 121 -0.89 6.17 17.75
N VAL A 122 -1.93 5.74 17.04
CA VAL A 122 -3.17 6.50 16.86
C VAL A 122 -3.83 6.83 18.20
N THR A 123 -3.86 5.89 19.15
CA THR A 123 -4.46 6.13 20.47
C THR A 123 -3.64 7.10 21.32
N GLN A 124 -2.31 7.06 21.26
CA GLN A 124 -1.44 8.01 21.98
C GLN A 124 -1.58 9.43 21.41
N GLN A 125 -1.72 9.57 20.09
CA GLN A 125 -1.89 10.87 19.44
C GLN A 125 -3.24 11.54 19.69
N ARG A 126 -4.26 10.79 20.14
CA ARG A 126 -5.57 11.37 20.52
C ARG A 126 -5.48 12.31 21.73
N ALA A 127 -4.50 12.13 22.60
CA ALA A 127 -4.30 12.92 23.80
C ALA A 127 -3.59 14.26 23.54
N VAL A 128 -3.07 14.50 22.33
CA VAL A 128 -2.34 15.72 21.98
C VAL A 128 -3.26 16.67 21.23
N GLU A 129 -3.53 17.85 21.78
CA GLU A 129 -4.39 18.85 21.12
C GLU A 129 -3.84 19.29 19.74
N PRO A 130 -4.72 19.57 18.76
CA PRO A 130 -4.29 20.01 17.45
C PRO A 130 -3.93 21.51 17.45
N MET A 131 -2.76 21.83 16.88
CA MET A 131 -2.24 23.20 16.90
C MET A 131 -2.83 24.12 15.80
N VAL A 132 -3.61 23.62 14.81
CA VAL A 132 -4.15 24.46 13.71
C VAL A 132 -5.49 23.99 13.12
N PHE A 133 -5.79 22.69 13.03
CA PHE A 133 -7.07 22.18 12.51
C PHE A 133 -7.84 21.47 13.62
N TYR A 134 -9.09 21.86 13.87
CA TYR A 134 -10.00 21.17 14.79
C TYR A 134 -10.35 19.72 14.34
N ILE A 135 -9.85 19.29 13.18
CA ILE A 135 -9.86 17.88 12.78
C ILE A 135 -8.91 17.14 13.72
N LYS A 136 -9.47 16.25 14.55
CA LYS A 136 -8.71 15.43 15.51
C LYS A 136 -7.49 14.81 14.81
N LYS A 137 -6.27 15.02 15.34
CA LYS A 137 -5.01 14.40 14.85
C LYS A 137 -5.15 12.88 14.60
N ALA A 138 -6.08 12.25 15.33
CA ALA A 138 -6.55 10.89 15.13
C ALA A 138 -6.87 10.53 13.66
N TYR A 139 -7.56 11.39 12.92
CA TYR A 139 -7.94 11.15 11.51
C TYR A 139 -6.73 11.10 10.58
N PHE A 140 -5.70 11.90 10.87
CA PHE A 140 -4.47 11.87 10.09
C PHE A 140 -3.64 10.64 10.44
N SER A 141 -3.52 10.30 11.73
CA SER A 141 -2.82 9.09 12.14
C SER A 141 -3.51 7.79 11.68
N SER A 142 -4.82 7.80 11.41
CA SER A 142 -5.54 6.61 10.93
C SER A 142 -5.20 6.18 9.50
N VAL A 143 -4.45 6.99 8.74
CA VAL A 143 -3.96 6.57 7.43
C VAL A 143 -2.93 5.43 7.53
N LEU A 144 -2.15 5.39 8.61
CA LEU A 144 -1.18 4.35 8.88
C LEU A 144 -1.82 2.96 8.98
N PRO A 145 -2.79 2.71 9.91
CA PRO A 145 -3.42 1.40 9.99
C PRO A 145 -4.24 1.08 8.74
N PHE A 146 -4.87 2.08 8.11
CA PHE A 146 -5.65 1.88 6.89
C PHE A 146 -4.79 1.42 5.71
N SER A 147 -3.65 2.08 5.49
CA SER A 147 -2.73 1.72 4.41
C SER A 147 -2.07 0.36 4.66
N LEU A 148 -1.64 0.07 5.89
CA LEU A 148 -1.07 -1.22 6.26
C LEU A 148 -2.08 -2.37 6.09
N PHE A 149 -3.35 -2.12 6.41
CA PHE A 149 -4.42 -3.08 6.15
C PHE A 149 -4.62 -3.32 4.64
N LEU A 150 -4.59 -2.26 3.84
CA LEU A 150 -4.64 -2.35 2.37
C LEU A 150 -3.47 -3.16 1.80
N MET A 151 -2.25 -2.94 2.31
CA MET A 151 -1.05 -3.70 1.95
C MET A 151 -1.20 -5.19 2.26
N LEU A 152 -1.67 -5.50 3.47
CA LEU A 152 -1.90 -6.88 3.90
C LEU A 152 -2.94 -7.56 3.01
N TYR A 153 -4.03 -6.86 2.69
CA TYR A 153 -5.04 -7.36 1.76
C TYR A 153 -4.46 -7.65 0.37
N GLN A 154 -3.73 -6.69 -0.22
CA GLN A 154 -3.13 -6.84 -1.55
C GLN A 154 -2.10 -7.99 -1.58
N LEU A 155 -1.27 -8.14 -0.53
CA LEU A 155 -0.30 -9.23 -0.40
C LEU A 155 -0.99 -10.61 -0.39
N ASN A 156 -2.05 -10.76 0.42
CA ASN A 156 -2.77 -12.03 0.54
C ASN A 156 -3.50 -12.39 -0.76
N VAL A 157 -4.12 -11.41 -1.43
CA VAL A 157 -4.78 -11.62 -2.72
C VAL A 157 -3.76 -12.01 -3.79
N ASP A 158 -2.60 -11.36 -3.84
CA ASP A 158 -1.55 -11.69 -4.80
C ASP A 158 -0.98 -13.09 -4.56
N HIS A 159 -0.82 -13.52 -3.31
CA HIS A 159 -0.43 -14.90 -3.01
C HIS A 159 -1.49 -15.91 -3.43
N LEU A 160 -2.77 -15.65 -3.15
CA LEU A 160 -3.85 -16.55 -3.52
C LEU A 160 -3.89 -16.74 -5.05
N LYS A 161 -3.70 -15.67 -5.82
CA LYS A 161 -3.57 -15.76 -7.29
C LYS A 161 -2.40 -16.63 -7.71
N ARG A 162 -1.22 -16.51 -7.09
CA ARG A 162 -0.06 -17.38 -7.39
C ARG A 162 -0.37 -18.85 -7.16
N LEU A 163 -1.03 -19.19 -6.05
CA LEU A 163 -1.38 -20.57 -5.74
C LEU A 163 -2.36 -21.13 -6.78
N ILE A 164 -3.31 -20.32 -7.21
CA ILE A 164 -4.30 -20.73 -8.22
C ILE A 164 -3.64 -20.86 -9.59
N ASP A 165 -2.77 -19.93 -9.99
CA ASP A 165 -2.05 -19.99 -11.27
C ASP A 165 -1.08 -21.18 -11.32
N LYS A 166 -0.36 -21.47 -10.23
CA LYS A 166 0.49 -22.68 -10.10
C LYS A 166 -0.31 -23.97 -10.18
N ASN A 167 -1.49 -24.03 -9.54
CA ASN A 167 -2.35 -25.20 -9.57
C ASN A 167 -3.09 -25.37 -10.91
N ARG A 168 -3.08 -24.34 -11.77
CA ARG A 168 -3.70 -24.36 -13.10
C ARG A 168 -2.82 -24.99 -14.17
N GLY A 169 -1.54 -25.27 -13.86
CA GLY A 169 -0.61 -25.88 -14.81
C GLY A 169 -0.47 -25.09 -16.11
N ASP A 170 -0.49 -23.76 -16.04
CA ASP A 170 -0.24 -22.92 -17.22
C ASP A 170 1.28 -22.99 -17.52
N PRO A 171 1.72 -23.49 -18.69
CA PRO A 171 3.13 -23.82 -19.01
C PRO A 171 4.03 -22.59 -19.21
N LYS A 172 3.73 -21.44 -18.58
CA LYS A 172 4.49 -20.19 -18.73
C LYS A 172 5.54 -19.95 -17.64
N THR A 173 5.70 -20.85 -16.67
CA THR A 173 6.68 -20.69 -15.58
C THR A 173 7.95 -21.53 -15.77
N GLU A 174 8.20 -22.04 -16.98
CA GLU A 174 9.39 -22.87 -17.26
C GLU A 174 10.46 -22.15 -18.11
N ASN A 175 10.20 -20.93 -18.61
CA ASN A 175 11.11 -20.24 -19.53
C ASN A 175 11.56 -18.82 -19.11
N ASP A 176 11.30 -18.37 -17.87
CA ASP A 176 11.80 -17.07 -17.35
C ASP A 176 12.58 -17.22 -16.04
#